data_AF-A0A7L0IZ08-F1
#
_entry.id   AF-A0A7L0IZ08-F1
#
_cell.length_a   1.000
_cell.length_b   1.000
_cell.length_c   1.000
_cell.angle_alpha   90.00
_cell.angle_beta   90.00
_cell.angle_gamma   90.00
#
_symmetry.space_group_name_H-M   'P 1'
#
loop_
_entity.id
_entity.type
_entity.pdbx_description
1 polymer ?
#
loop_
_entity_poly.entity_id
_entity_poly.type
_entity_poly.pdbx_seq_one_letter_code
_entity_poly.pdbx_strand_id
1 'polypeptide(L)'
;AEASFGTLCTLRRLFLLLGVAGLLAGTVAGTWLLVKHLQQPQPELGSPPLQEPDAIPACSDGEEEEPVVRGTPSAVSFRINMENSLLEAQLEGRPGWLLVCHQGWNLSLGTLLCHQLGFLRMTHQKGVNLTDVRVSSEQQFLQVTPHQEGSLEDLWWVRSSCESGRVVALKCSECGLPAGAVRVVGGADVPPGRWPWQVSVCQGSQHRCGGSVLAREWIITAAHCVHSSRRLQGSAWRVFAGIVTHGSLRQEAGVPVQEVVHHPLYNHNSLDYDIALMKLQVPLNFSAAIRAVCLPPSHQDLLQGTQCWVSGWGYTSPGQAQAAGTLKEALVPLIGTRRCNSSCMYPGELTARMLCAGYPRGQVDACQGDSGGPLVCWDGSTWRLVGIVSWGQGCAEPNHPGVYTNVAQLLPWIYQVTE
;
A
#
# COMPACT_ATOMS: atom_id res chain seq x y z
N ALA A 1 16.24 111.52 -13.60
CA ALA A 1 15.70 110.39 -14.38
C ALA A 1 16.03 109.10 -13.63
N GLU A 2 15.36 108.89 -12.50
CA GLU A 2 15.58 107.76 -11.59
C GLU A 2 14.21 107.25 -11.13
N ALA A 3 13.48 106.59 -12.03
CA ALA A 3 12.18 106.01 -11.69
C ALA A 3 11.76 104.86 -12.62
N SER A 4 12.70 104.09 -13.18
CA SER A 4 12.34 103.03 -14.15
C SER A 4 13.17 101.74 -14.09
N PHE A 5 13.93 101.47 -13.02
CA PHE A 5 14.69 100.22 -12.87
C PHE A 5 14.20 99.28 -11.74
N GLY A 6 13.42 99.78 -10.77
CA GLY A 6 12.90 98.96 -9.65
C GLY A 6 11.67 98.11 -9.97
N THR A 7 10.84 98.55 -10.92
CA THR A 7 9.56 97.93 -11.28
C THR A 7 9.71 96.71 -12.20
N LEU A 8 10.79 96.63 -12.99
CA LEU A 8 11.03 95.51 -13.90
C LEU A 8 11.58 94.26 -13.17
N CYS A 9 12.32 94.46 -12.08
CA CYS A 9 12.95 93.38 -11.32
C CYS A 9 11.96 92.66 -10.37
N THR A 10 10.98 93.40 -9.84
CA THR A 10 9.90 92.88 -9.01
C THR A 10 8.87 92.09 -9.83
N LEU A 11 8.52 92.54 -11.03
CA LEU A 11 7.63 91.80 -11.94
C LEU A 11 8.23 90.44 -12.34
N ARG A 12 9.52 90.39 -12.65
CA ARG A 12 10.21 89.16 -13.09
C ARG A 12 10.30 88.11 -11.97
N ARG A 13 10.47 88.55 -10.72
CA ARG A 13 10.42 87.66 -9.54
C ARG A 13 9.01 87.14 -9.27
N LEU A 14 7.98 87.96 -9.49
CA LEU A 14 6.57 87.55 -9.36
C LEU A 14 6.20 86.48 -10.41
N PHE A 15 6.63 86.65 -11.66
CA PHE A 15 6.41 85.65 -12.72
C PHE A 15 7.15 84.33 -12.46
N LEU A 16 8.37 84.38 -11.90
CA LEU A 16 9.10 83.17 -11.50
C LEU A 16 8.41 82.45 -10.34
N LEU A 17 7.92 83.17 -9.33
CA LEU A 17 7.18 82.58 -8.21
C LEU A 17 5.84 81.99 -8.66
N LEU A 18 5.12 82.65 -9.56
CA LEU A 18 3.89 82.11 -10.17
C LEU A 18 4.17 80.87 -11.03
N GLY A 19 5.29 80.84 -11.75
CA GLY A 19 5.71 79.67 -12.52
C GLY A 19 6.06 78.46 -11.65
N VAL A 20 6.80 78.68 -10.55
CA VAL A 20 7.15 77.61 -9.59
C VAL A 20 5.91 77.11 -8.84
N ALA A 21 4.99 78.01 -8.45
CA ALA A 21 3.71 77.62 -7.84
C ALA A 21 2.83 76.81 -8.81
N GLY A 22 2.80 77.19 -10.10
CA GLY A 22 2.09 76.44 -11.13
C GLY A 22 2.66 75.04 -11.37
N LEU A 23 3.98 74.89 -11.37
CA LEU A 23 4.66 73.60 -11.50
C LEU A 23 4.39 72.69 -10.30
N LEU A 24 4.43 73.22 -9.07
CA LEU A 24 4.11 72.46 -7.85
C LEU A 24 2.63 72.05 -7.78
N ALA A 25 1.72 72.94 -8.19
CA ALA A 25 0.30 72.60 -8.26
C ALA A 25 0.03 71.51 -9.32
N GLY A 26 0.74 71.57 -10.46
CA GLY A 26 0.65 70.58 -11.52
C GLY A 26 1.15 69.19 -11.10
N THR A 27 2.25 69.11 -10.35
CA THR A 27 2.77 67.82 -9.85
C THR A 27 1.90 67.21 -8.74
N VAL A 28 1.33 68.04 -7.86
CA VAL A 28 0.36 67.60 -6.85
C VAL A 28 -0.95 67.13 -7.50
N ALA A 29 -1.47 67.85 -8.49
CA ALA A 29 -2.66 67.43 -9.23
C ALA A 29 -2.41 66.15 -10.05
N GLY A 30 -1.24 66.04 -10.68
CA GLY A 30 -0.84 64.86 -11.45
C GLY A 30 -0.67 63.62 -10.56
N THR A 31 -0.01 63.75 -9.40
CA THR A 31 0.12 62.64 -8.44
C THR A 31 -1.21 62.27 -7.81
N TRP A 32 -2.07 63.24 -7.49
CA TRP A 32 -3.42 62.97 -6.99
C TRP A 32 -4.31 62.26 -8.03
N LEU A 33 -4.23 62.66 -9.31
CA LEU A 33 -4.92 61.96 -10.40
C LEU A 33 -4.38 60.55 -10.61
N LEU A 34 -3.07 60.33 -10.51
CA LEU A 34 -2.46 59.01 -10.63
C LEU A 34 -2.90 58.08 -9.49
N VAL A 35 -2.89 58.58 -8.24
CA VAL A 35 -3.39 57.83 -7.08
C VAL A 35 -4.87 57.51 -7.23
N LYS A 36 -5.68 58.47 -7.69
CA LYS A 36 -7.11 58.28 -7.93
C LYS A 36 -7.39 57.29 -9.06
N HIS A 37 -6.52 57.22 -10.08
CA HIS A 37 -6.65 56.25 -11.17
C HIS A 37 -6.17 54.84 -10.76
N LEU A 38 -5.14 54.74 -9.92
CA LEU A 38 -4.65 53.47 -9.35
C LEU A 38 -5.54 52.92 -8.23
N GLN A 39 -6.35 53.77 -7.57
CA GLN A 39 -7.33 53.38 -6.55
C GLN A 39 -8.74 53.18 -7.10
N GLN A 40 -8.96 53.22 -8.42
CA GLN A 40 -10.26 52.81 -8.95
C GLN A 40 -10.46 51.32 -8.64
N PRO A 41 -11.52 50.95 -7.90
CA PRO A 41 -11.89 49.55 -7.76
C PRO A 41 -12.16 49.02 -9.16
N GLN A 42 -11.56 47.90 -9.53
CA GLN A 42 -12.07 47.15 -10.67
C GLN A 42 -13.56 46.92 -10.42
N PRO A 43 -14.46 47.14 -11.40
CA PRO A 43 -15.79 46.60 -11.29
C PRO A 43 -15.60 45.09 -11.07
N GLU A 44 -16.18 44.56 -9.98
CA GLU A 44 -16.27 43.12 -9.82
C GLU A 44 -17.02 42.61 -11.05
N LEU A 45 -16.25 42.07 -11.99
CA LEU A 45 -16.77 41.16 -12.97
C LEU A 45 -17.19 39.97 -12.12
N GLY A 46 -18.47 39.96 -11.74
CA GLY A 46 -19.08 38.88 -11.00
C GLY A 46 -18.56 37.60 -11.61
N SER A 47 -17.82 36.85 -10.80
CA SER A 47 -17.46 35.50 -11.17
C SER A 47 -18.77 34.85 -11.59
N PRO A 48 -18.86 34.21 -12.78
CA PRO A 48 -19.95 33.27 -12.97
C PRO A 48 -19.92 32.37 -11.73
N PRO A 49 -21.08 32.06 -11.11
CA PRO A 49 -21.07 31.19 -9.94
C PRO A 49 -20.14 30.04 -10.28
N LEU A 50 -19.15 29.79 -9.42
CA LEU A 50 -18.27 28.62 -9.54
C LEU A 50 -19.23 27.48 -9.82
N GLN A 51 -19.29 27.10 -11.10
CA GLN A 51 -20.06 25.98 -11.52
C GLN A 51 -19.33 24.87 -10.80
N GLU A 52 -19.95 24.31 -9.76
CA GLU A 52 -19.51 23.05 -9.20
C GLU A 52 -19.16 22.21 -10.42
N PRO A 53 -17.90 21.73 -10.55
CA PRO A 53 -17.52 20.98 -11.73
C PRO A 53 -18.59 19.92 -11.91
N ASP A 54 -19.24 19.94 -13.09
CA ASP A 54 -20.42 19.14 -13.42
C ASP A 54 -20.29 17.82 -12.67
N ALA A 55 -21.20 17.58 -11.71
CA ALA A 55 -21.08 16.48 -10.78
C ALA A 55 -20.75 15.22 -11.58
N ILE A 56 -19.49 14.79 -11.49
CA ILE A 56 -18.99 13.67 -12.30
C ILE A 56 -19.98 12.55 -12.04
N PRO A 57 -20.70 12.05 -13.06
CA PRO A 57 -21.82 11.15 -12.84
C PRO A 57 -21.29 10.01 -11.99
N ALA A 58 -21.75 10.00 -10.73
CA ALA A 58 -21.24 9.06 -9.76
C ALA A 58 -21.57 7.68 -10.31
N CYS A 59 -20.55 6.84 -10.50
CA CYS A 59 -20.76 5.42 -10.72
C CYS A 59 -21.72 4.94 -9.63
N SER A 60 -22.97 4.62 -10.00
CA SER A 60 -24.01 4.25 -9.04
C SER A 60 -23.46 3.20 -8.10
N ASP A 61 -23.55 3.46 -6.79
CA ASP A 61 -23.10 2.50 -5.78
C ASP A 61 -23.98 1.25 -5.93
N GLY A 62 -23.41 0.17 -6.46
CA GLY A 62 -23.96 -1.15 -6.19
C GLY A 62 -23.82 -1.38 -4.69
N GLU A 63 -24.92 -1.29 -3.95
CA GLU A 63 -24.97 -1.45 -2.49
C GLU A 63 -24.75 -2.91 -2.04
N GLU A 64 -24.49 -3.83 -2.96
CA GLU A 64 -24.21 -5.23 -2.63
C GLU A 64 -22.79 -5.37 -2.06
N GLU A 65 -22.68 -5.87 -0.82
CA GLU A 65 -21.42 -6.29 -0.21
C GLU A 65 -20.80 -7.44 -1.03
N GLU A 66 -19.95 -7.11 -2.01
CA GLU A 66 -19.22 -8.11 -2.80
C GLU A 66 -17.83 -8.39 -2.19
N PRO A 67 -17.41 -9.67 -2.06
CA PRO A 67 -16.04 -10.00 -1.70
C PRO A 67 -15.08 -9.64 -2.85
N VAL A 68 -14.14 -8.73 -2.56
CA VAL A 68 -13.08 -8.26 -3.47
C VAL A 68 -11.93 -9.26 -3.48
N VAL A 69 -11.54 -9.73 -2.31
CA VAL A 69 -10.69 -10.92 -2.15
C VAL A 69 -11.60 -12.03 -1.70
N ARG A 70 -11.63 -13.14 -2.45
CA ARG A 70 -12.42 -14.31 -2.10
C ARG A 70 -11.54 -15.34 -1.41
N GLY A 71 -11.89 -15.67 -0.19
CA GLY A 71 -11.45 -16.88 0.46
C GLY A 71 -12.13 -18.10 -0.15
N THR A 72 -11.49 -19.25 -0.02
CA THR A 72 -12.16 -20.54 -0.19
C THR A 72 -13.04 -20.79 1.03
N PRO A 73 -14.32 -21.21 0.89
CA PRO A 73 -15.13 -21.67 2.02
C PRO A 73 -14.36 -22.74 2.81
N SER A 74 -14.50 -22.77 4.14
CA SER A 74 -13.88 -23.81 4.95
C SER A 74 -14.77 -24.34 6.05
N ALA A 75 -14.92 -25.66 6.10
CA ALA A 75 -15.57 -26.34 7.21
C ALA A 75 -14.74 -26.28 8.51
N VAL A 76 -13.44 -25.95 8.43
CA VAL A 76 -12.53 -25.93 9.57
C VAL A 76 -11.68 -24.66 9.57
N SER A 77 -11.78 -23.88 10.64
CA SER A 77 -10.92 -22.72 10.89
C SER A 77 -9.74 -23.11 11.76
N PHE A 78 -8.56 -22.57 11.47
CA PHE A 78 -7.33 -22.81 12.24
C PHE A 78 -6.83 -21.52 12.88
N ARG A 79 -6.14 -21.64 14.01
CA ARG A 79 -5.30 -20.58 14.57
C ARG A 79 -4.15 -21.18 15.36
N ILE A 80 -3.09 -20.39 15.50
CA ILE A 80 -1.96 -20.74 16.37
C ILE A 80 -2.01 -19.80 17.56
N ASN A 81 -2.01 -20.37 18.76
CA ASN A 81 -1.97 -19.58 19.98
C ASN A 81 -0.60 -18.92 20.12
N MET A 82 -0.57 -17.58 20.23
CA MET A 82 0.67 -16.81 20.20
C MET A 82 1.56 -17.01 21.44
N GLU A 83 0.99 -17.43 22.58
CA GLU A 83 1.74 -17.58 23.84
C GLU A 83 2.46 -18.92 23.93
N ASN A 84 1.79 -20.00 23.51
CA ASN A 84 2.27 -21.37 23.68
C ASN A 84 2.51 -22.12 22.36
N SER A 85 2.18 -21.50 21.22
CA SER A 85 2.30 -22.06 19.86
C SER A 85 1.45 -23.30 19.62
N LEU A 86 0.45 -23.58 20.46
CA LEU A 86 -0.45 -24.70 20.26
C LEU A 86 -1.37 -24.43 19.07
N LEU A 87 -1.55 -25.45 18.24
CA LEU A 87 -2.48 -25.43 17.13
C LEU A 87 -3.89 -25.69 17.63
N GLU A 88 -4.77 -24.77 17.30
CA GLU A 88 -6.19 -24.81 17.63
C GLU A 88 -7.01 -24.80 16.34
N ALA A 89 -8.09 -25.57 16.33
CA ALA A 89 -9.00 -25.64 15.20
C ALA A 89 -10.46 -25.62 15.67
N GLN A 90 -11.33 -25.01 14.86
CA GLN A 90 -12.75 -24.88 15.11
C GLN A 90 -13.52 -25.41 13.90
N LEU A 91 -14.47 -26.30 14.16
CA LEU A 91 -15.37 -26.84 13.13
C LEU A 91 -16.57 -25.90 12.95
N GLU A 92 -17.01 -25.75 11.71
CA GLU A 92 -18.23 -25.01 11.38
C GLU A 92 -19.44 -25.56 12.17
N GLY A 93 -20.26 -24.64 12.69
CA GLY A 93 -21.42 -25.00 13.52
C GLY A 93 -21.10 -25.48 14.93
N ARG A 94 -19.82 -25.54 15.35
CA ARG A 94 -19.43 -25.87 16.73
C ARG A 94 -18.79 -24.68 17.45
N PRO A 95 -19.27 -24.35 18.66
CA PRO A 95 -18.63 -23.32 19.48
C PRO A 95 -17.33 -23.86 20.08
N GLY A 96 -16.30 -23.02 20.10
CA GLY A 96 -15.04 -23.29 20.79
C GLY A 96 -13.92 -23.79 19.90
N TRP A 97 -12.70 -23.60 20.41
CA TRP A 97 -11.45 -23.99 19.76
C TRP A 97 -10.93 -25.28 20.40
N LEU A 98 -10.62 -26.27 19.55
CA LEU A 98 -10.14 -27.58 19.97
C LEU A 98 -8.66 -27.70 19.68
N LEU A 99 -7.90 -28.29 20.61
CA LEU A 99 -6.50 -28.61 20.39
C LEU A 99 -6.36 -29.77 19.40
N VAL A 100 -5.33 -29.71 18.57
CA VAL A 100 -5.07 -30.75 17.56
C VAL A 100 -4.14 -31.83 18.12
N CYS A 101 -4.55 -33.09 18.04
CA CYS A 101 -3.75 -34.25 18.42
C CYS A 101 -2.54 -34.42 17.49
N HIS A 102 -1.40 -34.78 18.06
CA HIS A 102 -0.17 -35.05 17.28
C HIS A 102 -0.21 -36.38 16.52
N GLN A 103 -1.18 -37.24 16.81
CA GLN A 103 -1.31 -38.54 16.13
C GLN A 103 -1.79 -38.35 14.68
N GLY A 104 -1.09 -38.97 13.73
CA GLY A 104 -1.34 -38.78 12.29
C GLY A 104 -0.83 -37.43 11.75
N TRP A 105 -0.22 -36.59 12.59
CA TRP A 105 0.36 -35.32 12.19
C TRP A 105 1.67 -35.53 11.42
N ASN A 106 1.90 -34.76 10.35
CA ASN A 106 3.12 -34.83 9.54
C ASN A 106 3.67 -33.45 9.17
N LEU A 107 4.88 -33.43 8.59
CA LEU A 107 5.58 -32.20 8.22
C LEU A 107 4.81 -31.36 7.20
N SER A 108 4.30 -32.02 6.16
CA SER A 108 3.59 -31.39 5.04
C SER A 108 2.31 -30.67 5.49
N LEU A 109 1.57 -31.24 6.45
CA LEU A 109 0.37 -30.62 7.02
C LEU A 109 0.70 -29.34 7.78
N GLY A 110 1.83 -29.31 8.50
CA GLY A 110 2.29 -28.08 9.16
C GLY A 110 2.64 -26.97 8.18
N THR A 111 3.33 -27.30 7.10
CA THR A 111 3.61 -26.34 6.01
C THR A 111 2.32 -25.83 5.38
N LEU A 112 1.40 -26.73 5.02
CA LEU A 112 0.14 -26.39 4.40
C LEU A 112 -0.73 -25.49 5.30
N LEU A 113 -0.81 -25.78 6.61
CA LEU A 113 -1.53 -24.91 7.54
C LEU A 113 -0.88 -23.53 7.69
N CYS A 114 0.46 -23.46 7.74
CA CYS A 114 1.13 -22.16 7.74
C CYS A 114 0.78 -21.34 6.49
N HIS A 115 0.73 -21.98 5.32
CA HIS A 115 0.32 -21.32 4.07
C HIS A 115 -1.14 -20.89 4.11
N GLN A 116 -2.05 -21.76 4.58
CA GLN A 116 -3.48 -21.46 4.71
C GLN A 116 -3.74 -20.26 5.62
N LEU A 117 -2.94 -20.12 6.68
CA LEU A 117 -2.96 -19.00 7.63
C LEU A 117 -2.26 -17.73 7.10
N GLY A 118 -1.72 -17.76 5.88
CA GLY A 118 -1.06 -16.63 5.22
C GLY A 118 0.37 -16.36 5.69
N PHE A 119 1.03 -17.33 6.29
CA PHE A 119 2.46 -17.28 6.58
C PHE A 119 3.26 -17.83 5.39
N LEU A 120 4.51 -17.36 5.21
CA LEU A 120 5.33 -17.78 4.07
C LEU A 120 5.84 -19.22 4.23
N ARG A 121 6.23 -19.62 5.45
CA ARG A 121 6.74 -20.97 5.71
C ARG A 121 6.54 -21.40 7.15
N MET A 122 6.59 -22.70 7.39
CA MET A 122 6.73 -23.28 8.72
C MET A 122 8.18 -23.15 9.22
N THR A 123 8.36 -22.73 10.48
CA THR A 123 9.68 -22.62 11.11
C THR A 123 9.95 -23.72 12.12
N HIS A 124 8.92 -24.20 12.82
CA HIS A 124 9.06 -25.26 13.80
C HIS A 124 7.74 -26.00 14.01
N GLN A 125 7.81 -27.29 14.30
CA GLN A 125 6.68 -28.06 14.80
C GLN A 125 7.15 -29.11 15.79
N LYS A 126 6.30 -29.44 16.78
CA LYS A 126 6.55 -30.52 17.74
C LYS A 126 5.26 -31.01 18.39
N GLY A 127 5.28 -32.25 18.89
CA GLY A 127 4.28 -32.70 19.85
C GLY A 127 4.57 -32.15 21.25
N VAL A 128 3.57 -31.64 21.95
CA VAL A 128 3.63 -31.21 23.36
C VAL A 128 2.81 -32.18 24.20
N ASN A 129 3.34 -32.63 25.34
CA ASN A 129 2.62 -33.54 26.21
C ASN A 129 1.41 -32.84 26.83
N LEU A 130 0.27 -33.53 26.87
CA LEU A 130 -0.96 -33.01 27.49
C LEU A 130 -0.79 -32.70 28.98
N THR A 131 0.14 -33.37 29.67
CA THR A 131 0.50 -33.08 31.08
C THR A 131 1.05 -31.68 31.28
N ASP A 132 1.64 -31.09 30.23
CA ASP A 132 2.30 -29.79 30.28
C ASP A 132 1.36 -28.67 29.83
N VAL A 133 0.12 -29.01 29.45
CA VAL A 133 -0.89 -28.10 28.94
C VAL A 133 -2.07 -28.07 29.92
N ARG A 134 -2.57 -26.87 30.24
CA ARG A 134 -3.78 -26.73 31.07
C ARG A 134 -5.01 -27.02 30.20
N VAL A 135 -5.58 -28.20 30.35
CA VAL A 135 -6.83 -28.62 29.70
C VAL A 135 -7.89 -28.97 30.74
N SER A 136 -9.15 -28.67 30.41
CA SER A 136 -10.30 -29.04 31.24
C SER A 136 -10.59 -30.55 31.12
N SER A 137 -11.28 -31.11 32.10
CA SER A 137 -11.69 -32.52 32.09
C SER A 137 -12.68 -32.88 30.97
N GLU A 138 -13.37 -31.89 30.41
CA GLU A 138 -14.35 -32.05 29.32
C GLU A 138 -13.78 -31.64 27.95
N GLN A 139 -12.48 -31.33 27.88
CA GLN A 139 -11.84 -30.88 26.66
C GLN A 139 -11.93 -31.94 25.55
N GLN A 140 -12.42 -31.52 24.39
CA GLN A 140 -12.35 -32.31 23.16
C GLN A 140 -11.15 -31.89 22.30
N PHE A 141 -10.76 -32.76 21.40
CA PHE A 141 -9.59 -32.61 20.52
C PHE A 141 -9.97 -32.90 19.08
N LEU A 142 -9.14 -32.44 18.14
CA LEU A 142 -9.23 -32.80 16.72
C LEU A 142 -8.06 -33.67 16.31
N GLN A 143 -8.32 -34.73 15.54
CA GLN A 143 -7.30 -35.63 15.03
C GLN A 143 -7.37 -35.72 13.50
N VAL A 144 -6.21 -35.78 12.87
CA VAL A 144 -6.07 -36.03 11.43
C VAL A 144 -6.46 -37.46 11.09
N THR A 145 -7.27 -37.66 10.06
CA THR A 145 -7.68 -38.99 9.59
C THR A 145 -6.50 -39.78 8.99
N PRO A 146 -6.49 -41.12 9.09
CA PRO A 146 -5.38 -41.93 8.57
C PRO A 146 -5.29 -42.00 7.04
N HIS A 147 -6.38 -41.74 6.32
CA HIS A 147 -6.44 -41.77 4.85
C HIS A 147 -6.21 -40.35 4.34
N GLN A 148 -4.94 -40.03 4.04
CA GLN A 148 -4.51 -38.70 3.59
C GLN A 148 -4.80 -38.47 2.09
N GLU A 149 -6.03 -38.73 1.66
CA GLU A 149 -6.50 -38.38 0.31
C GLU A 149 -7.71 -37.44 0.45
N GLY A 150 -7.53 -36.16 0.09
CA GLY A 150 -8.61 -35.16 0.17
C GLY A 150 -8.12 -33.73 0.43
N SER A 151 -9.08 -32.80 0.50
CA SER A 151 -8.84 -31.43 0.96
C SER A 151 -8.55 -31.44 2.47
N LEU A 152 -7.91 -30.40 3.01
CA LEU A 152 -7.66 -30.32 4.46
C LEU A 152 -8.94 -30.49 5.27
N GLU A 153 -10.10 -30.09 4.74
CA GLU A 153 -11.37 -29.99 5.46
C GLU A 153 -11.97 -31.36 5.77
N ASP A 154 -11.67 -32.36 4.95
CA ASP A 154 -12.18 -33.74 5.08
C ASP A 154 -11.34 -34.59 6.05
N LEU A 155 -10.24 -34.04 6.57
CA LEU A 155 -9.24 -34.78 7.33
C LEU A 155 -9.46 -34.81 8.84
N TRP A 156 -10.56 -34.26 9.38
CA TRP A 156 -10.68 -34.02 10.83
C TRP A 156 -11.77 -34.80 11.52
N TRP A 157 -11.41 -35.45 12.63
CA TRP A 157 -12.38 -36.09 13.54
C TRP A 157 -12.23 -35.57 14.97
N VAL A 158 -13.35 -35.21 15.59
CA VAL A 158 -13.45 -34.91 17.01
C VAL A 158 -13.18 -36.15 17.85
N ARG A 159 -12.30 -36.02 18.85
CA ARG A 159 -11.93 -37.07 19.81
C ARG A 159 -12.12 -36.57 21.24
N SER A 160 -12.45 -37.48 22.15
CA SER A 160 -12.46 -37.19 23.59
C SER A 160 -11.07 -37.15 24.21
N SER A 161 -10.07 -37.74 23.54
CA SER A 161 -8.67 -37.72 23.98
C SER A 161 -7.71 -37.99 22.80
N CYS A 162 -6.44 -37.59 22.96
CA CYS A 162 -5.37 -37.96 22.04
C CYS A 162 -4.65 -39.22 22.57
N GLU A 163 -4.68 -40.34 21.84
CA GLU A 163 -4.07 -41.61 22.31
C GLU A 163 -2.56 -41.48 22.48
N SER A 164 -1.92 -40.62 21.68
CA SER A 164 -0.49 -40.29 21.83
C SER A 164 -0.14 -39.53 23.11
N GLY A 165 -1.14 -39.03 23.85
CA GLY A 165 -0.95 -38.13 24.99
C GLY A 165 -0.37 -36.77 24.61
N ARG A 166 -0.35 -36.41 23.32
CA ARG A 166 0.33 -35.22 22.79
C ARG A 166 -0.52 -34.42 21.82
N VAL A 167 -0.35 -33.10 21.86
CA VAL A 167 -0.96 -32.12 20.95
C VAL A 167 0.08 -31.41 20.09
N VAL A 168 -0.34 -30.82 18.98
CA VAL A 168 0.54 -30.14 18.03
C VAL A 168 0.86 -28.73 18.52
N ALA A 169 2.16 -28.42 18.61
CA ALA A 169 2.65 -27.06 18.59
C ALA A 169 3.24 -26.75 17.21
N LEU A 170 2.79 -25.66 16.61
CA LEU A 170 3.19 -25.20 15.28
C LEU A 170 3.67 -23.75 15.37
N LYS A 171 4.81 -23.46 14.76
CA LYS A 171 5.30 -22.10 14.56
C LYS A 171 5.52 -21.85 13.09
N CYS A 172 4.95 -20.76 12.60
CA CYS A 172 5.17 -20.25 11.26
C CYS A 172 6.16 -19.08 11.27
N SER A 173 6.53 -18.57 10.11
CA SER A 173 7.38 -17.39 9.96
C SER A 173 6.71 -16.13 10.54
N GLU A 174 7.45 -15.31 11.28
CA GLU A 174 6.94 -14.02 11.77
C GLU A 174 6.69 -13.03 10.61
N CYS A 175 5.53 -12.37 10.62
CA CYS A 175 5.17 -11.35 9.65
C CYS A 175 4.05 -10.44 10.18
N GLY A 176 3.80 -9.31 9.50
CA GLY A 176 2.61 -8.47 9.65
C GLY A 176 2.43 -7.79 11.01
N LEU A 177 3.46 -7.82 11.86
CA LEU A 177 3.41 -7.23 13.20
C LEU A 177 3.39 -5.70 13.11
N PRO A 178 2.52 -5.02 13.89
CA PRO A 178 2.48 -3.57 13.92
C PRO A 178 3.76 -3.02 14.53
N ALA A 179 4.43 -2.09 13.84
CA ALA A 179 5.33 -1.18 14.51
C ALA A 179 4.49 -0.20 15.35
N GLY A 180 4.96 0.13 16.55
CA GLY A 180 4.23 0.93 17.55
C GLY A 180 3.36 2.02 16.92
N ALA A 181 2.06 1.99 17.25
CA ALA A 181 1.03 2.77 16.58
C ALA A 181 1.27 4.28 16.71
N VAL A 182 1.59 4.94 15.60
CA VAL A 182 1.42 6.39 15.43
C VAL A 182 0.35 6.59 14.37
N ARG A 183 -0.82 7.10 14.75
CA ARG A 183 -1.92 7.39 13.81
C ARG A 183 -1.63 8.72 13.12
N VAL A 184 -1.53 8.73 11.79
CA VAL A 184 -1.45 9.98 11.00
C VAL A 184 -2.41 9.88 9.81
N VAL A 185 -3.02 11.00 9.42
CA VAL A 185 -4.07 11.11 8.41
C VAL A 185 -3.57 11.99 7.26
N GLY A 186 -3.68 11.52 6.02
CA GLY A 186 -3.60 12.35 4.79
C GLY A 186 -2.20 12.69 4.27
N GLY A 187 -1.50 11.75 3.62
CA GLY A 187 -0.31 12.05 2.79
C GLY A 187 0.94 12.55 3.53
N ALA A 188 0.97 12.37 4.85
CA ALA A 188 2.05 12.82 5.72
C ALA A 188 3.32 11.98 5.54
N ASP A 189 4.46 12.54 5.97
CA ASP A 189 5.73 11.81 6.00
C ASP A 189 5.65 10.62 6.95
N VAL A 190 6.07 9.45 6.46
CA VAL A 190 6.04 8.21 7.23
C VAL A 190 7.21 8.16 8.22
N PRO A 191 6.97 7.98 9.53
CA PRO A 191 8.06 7.77 10.48
C PRO A 191 8.76 6.42 10.21
N PRO A 192 10.09 6.33 10.45
CA PRO A 192 10.83 5.08 10.28
C PRO A 192 10.16 3.90 10.98
N GLY A 193 10.02 2.80 10.24
CA GLY A 193 9.49 1.53 10.73
C GLY A 193 7.97 1.40 10.76
N ARG A 194 7.19 2.43 10.40
CA ARG A 194 5.71 2.30 10.30
C ARG A 194 5.27 1.24 9.29
N TRP A 195 5.94 1.16 8.15
CA TRP A 195 5.75 0.11 7.14
C TRP A 195 7.05 -0.68 7.00
N PRO A 196 7.37 -1.57 7.94
CA PRO A 196 8.70 -2.20 8.03
C PRO A 196 8.96 -3.21 6.91
N TRP A 197 7.94 -3.57 6.13
CA TRP A 197 8.05 -4.37 4.92
C TRP A 197 8.29 -3.56 3.65
N GLN A 198 8.07 -2.24 3.67
CA GLN A 198 8.30 -1.41 2.50
C GLN A 198 9.77 -1.45 2.09
N VAL A 199 10.02 -1.70 0.80
CA VAL A 199 11.36 -1.58 0.22
C VAL A 199 11.35 -0.71 -1.02
N SER A 200 12.51 -0.12 -1.31
CA SER A 200 12.81 0.50 -2.60
C SER A 200 13.60 -0.49 -3.45
N VAL A 201 13.07 -0.81 -4.64
CA VAL A 201 13.72 -1.65 -5.65
C VAL A 201 14.43 -0.73 -6.64
N CYS A 202 15.76 -0.82 -6.66
CA CYS A 202 16.61 0.03 -7.47
C CYS A 202 17.33 -0.77 -8.56
N GLN A 203 17.45 -0.16 -9.74
CA GLN A 203 18.36 -0.61 -10.79
C GLN A 203 19.58 0.31 -10.76
N GLY A 204 20.76 -0.24 -10.45
CA GLY A 204 21.93 0.60 -10.11
C GLY A 204 21.66 1.44 -8.86
N SER A 205 21.73 2.77 -8.99
CA SER A 205 21.44 3.74 -7.92
C SER A 205 20.07 4.41 -8.05
N GLN A 206 19.29 4.09 -9.08
CA GLN A 206 18.02 4.75 -9.37
C GLN A 206 16.85 3.94 -8.82
N HIS A 207 15.96 4.59 -8.05
CA HIS A 207 14.66 4.04 -7.70
C HIS A 207 13.90 3.68 -8.96
N ARG A 208 13.42 2.43 -9.03
CA ARG A 208 12.57 1.99 -10.12
C ARG A 208 11.14 1.73 -9.67
N CYS A 209 11.00 1.04 -8.55
CA CYS A 209 9.73 0.56 -8.03
C CYS A 209 9.78 0.39 -6.50
N GLY A 210 8.62 0.24 -5.89
CA GLY A 210 8.46 -0.31 -4.56
C GLY A 210 8.55 -1.84 -4.52
N GLY A 211 8.44 -2.38 -3.31
CA GLY A 211 8.35 -3.81 -3.05
C GLY A 211 7.96 -4.06 -1.59
N SER A 212 7.72 -5.33 -1.26
CA SER A 212 7.44 -5.76 0.11
C SER A 212 8.35 -6.91 0.55
N VAL A 213 8.79 -6.90 1.80
CA VAL A 213 9.51 -8.02 2.41
C VAL A 213 8.53 -9.17 2.71
N LEU A 214 8.73 -10.35 2.12
CA LEU A 214 8.00 -11.58 2.48
C LEU A 214 8.77 -12.44 3.48
N ALA A 215 10.09 -12.46 3.36
CA ALA A 215 11.00 -13.09 4.31
C ALA A 215 12.35 -12.39 4.26
N ARG A 216 13.28 -12.82 5.13
CA ARG A 216 14.63 -12.23 5.21
C ARG A 216 15.33 -12.20 3.85
N GLU A 217 15.07 -13.18 2.98
CA GLU A 217 15.73 -13.34 1.68
C GLU A 217 14.80 -13.11 0.48
N TRP A 218 13.52 -12.81 0.71
CA TRP A 218 12.50 -12.74 -0.34
C TRP A 218 11.75 -11.42 -0.32
N ILE A 219 11.76 -10.76 -1.47
CA ILE A 219 11.00 -9.54 -1.76
C ILE A 219 9.98 -9.83 -2.85
N ILE A 220 8.77 -9.28 -2.71
CA ILE A 220 7.73 -9.29 -3.73
C ILE A 220 7.57 -7.89 -4.33
N THR A 221 7.38 -7.82 -5.64
CA THR A 221 7.18 -6.58 -6.41
C THR A 221 6.35 -6.89 -7.67
N ALA A 222 6.15 -5.91 -8.55
CA ALA A 222 5.43 -6.09 -9.80
C ALA A 222 6.36 -6.62 -10.91
N ALA A 223 5.82 -7.42 -11.84
CA ALA A 223 6.59 -7.96 -12.96
C ALA A 223 7.04 -6.85 -13.93
N HIS A 224 6.21 -5.85 -14.19
CA HIS A 224 6.51 -4.75 -15.10
C HIS A 224 7.72 -3.93 -14.65
N CYS A 225 8.03 -3.92 -13.35
CA CYS A 225 9.23 -3.30 -12.80
C CYS A 225 10.52 -3.93 -13.34
N VAL A 226 10.51 -5.25 -13.56
CA VAL A 226 11.69 -6.05 -13.87
C VAL A 226 11.67 -6.68 -15.27
N HIS A 227 10.52 -6.72 -15.93
CA HIS A 227 10.30 -7.45 -17.18
C HIS A 227 11.18 -6.98 -18.35
N SER A 228 11.30 -5.66 -18.56
CA SER A 228 12.13 -5.10 -19.63
C SER A 228 13.63 -5.40 -19.44
N SER A 229 14.00 -5.81 -18.24
CA SER A 229 15.37 -6.15 -17.83
C SER A 229 15.65 -7.66 -17.87
N ARG A 230 14.86 -8.46 -18.61
CA ARG A 230 15.04 -9.92 -18.78
C ARG A 230 16.46 -10.39 -19.14
N ARG A 231 17.30 -9.51 -19.70
CA ARG A 231 18.72 -9.80 -20.03
C ARG A 231 19.71 -9.40 -18.93
N LEU A 232 19.27 -8.66 -17.92
CA LEU A 232 20.09 -8.22 -16.80
C LEU A 232 20.06 -9.28 -15.71
N GLN A 233 21.25 -9.71 -15.28
CA GLN A 233 21.40 -10.61 -14.13
C GLN A 233 20.91 -9.92 -12.85
N GLY A 234 20.58 -10.70 -11.81
CA GLY A 234 20.18 -10.17 -10.50
C GLY A 234 21.15 -9.12 -9.94
N SER A 235 22.43 -9.17 -10.32
CA SER A 235 23.47 -8.20 -9.95
C SER A 235 23.19 -6.74 -10.35
N ALA A 236 22.30 -6.49 -11.32
CA ALA A 236 21.88 -5.14 -11.69
C ALA A 236 20.92 -4.49 -10.68
N TRP A 237 20.33 -5.29 -9.80
CA TRP A 237 19.28 -4.89 -8.87
C TRP A 237 19.79 -4.82 -7.43
N ARG A 238 19.31 -3.81 -6.70
CA ARG A 238 19.52 -3.66 -5.27
C ARG A 238 18.20 -3.34 -4.58
N VAL A 239 18.06 -3.85 -3.37
CA VAL A 239 16.91 -3.60 -2.51
C VAL A 239 17.37 -2.80 -1.30
N PHE A 240 16.64 -1.72 -1.01
CA PHE A 240 16.84 -0.92 0.19
C PHE A 240 15.62 -1.06 1.11
N ALA A 241 15.87 -1.55 2.33
CA ALA A 241 14.85 -1.77 3.35
C ALA A 241 15.16 -0.93 4.60
N GLY A 242 14.13 -0.59 5.39
CA GLY A 242 14.29 0.17 6.63
C GLY A 242 14.60 1.65 6.43
N ILE A 243 14.31 2.17 5.24
CA ILE A 243 14.56 3.56 4.85
C ILE A 243 13.23 4.30 4.69
N VAL A 244 13.25 5.62 4.91
CA VAL A 244 12.13 6.51 4.62
C VAL A 244 12.50 7.58 3.60
N THR A 245 13.76 7.97 3.51
CA THR A 245 14.24 8.98 2.54
C THR A 245 15.07 8.36 1.44
N HIS A 246 14.76 8.69 0.18
CA HIS A 246 15.49 8.18 -0.98
C HIS A 246 16.83 8.91 -1.22
N GLY A 247 16.95 10.18 -0.79
CA GLY A 247 18.09 11.06 -1.09
C GLY A 247 19.42 10.75 -0.37
N SER A 248 19.49 9.71 0.46
CA SER A 248 20.67 9.40 1.31
C SER A 248 21.31 8.04 1.03
N LEU A 249 20.91 7.34 -0.04
CA LEU A 249 21.29 5.95 -0.25
C LEU A 249 22.62 5.82 -0.99
N ARG A 250 23.66 5.46 -0.24
CA ARG A 250 24.91 4.95 -0.83
C ARG A 250 24.63 3.59 -1.49
N GLN A 251 25.14 3.36 -2.70
CA GLN A 251 24.87 2.14 -3.45
C GLN A 251 25.28 0.88 -2.67
N GLU A 252 26.35 0.98 -1.88
CA GLU A 252 26.87 -0.10 -1.03
C GLU A 252 25.93 -0.49 0.10
N ALA A 253 25.01 0.39 0.51
CA ALA A 253 24.04 0.12 1.57
C ALA A 253 22.84 -0.72 1.10
N GLY A 254 22.62 -0.82 -0.22
CA GLY A 254 21.57 -1.65 -0.80
C GLY A 254 21.98 -3.12 -0.86
N VAL A 255 21.06 -4.01 -0.51
CA VAL A 255 21.27 -5.46 -0.57
C VAL A 255 21.19 -5.92 -2.03
N PRO A 256 22.23 -6.58 -2.56
CA PRO A 256 22.22 -7.04 -3.94
C PRO A 256 21.26 -8.23 -4.13
N VAL A 257 20.65 -8.29 -5.31
CA VAL A 257 19.71 -9.35 -5.67
C VAL A 257 20.48 -10.50 -6.34
N GLN A 258 20.16 -11.73 -5.94
CA GLN A 258 20.70 -12.96 -6.52
C GLN A 258 19.91 -13.33 -7.77
N GLU A 259 18.59 -13.32 -7.67
CA GLU A 259 17.68 -13.84 -8.68
C GLU A 259 16.40 -13.02 -8.72
N VAL A 260 15.86 -12.85 -9.93
CA VAL A 260 14.57 -12.21 -10.18
C VAL A 260 13.69 -13.19 -10.93
N VAL A 261 12.57 -13.56 -10.33
CA VAL A 261 11.60 -14.51 -10.87
C VAL A 261 10.29 -13.76 -11.09
N HIS A 262 9.96 -13.44 -12.34
CA HIS A 262 8.64 -12.90 -12.68
C HIS A 262 7.69 -14.04 -13.07
N HIS A 263 6.39 -13.82 -12.89
CA HIS A 263 5.40 -14.84 -13.23
C HIS A 263 5.52 -15.24 -14.72
N PRO A 264 5.54 -16.55 -15.05
CA PRO A 264 5.75 -17.01 -16.43
C PRO A 264 4.61 -16.60 -17.38
N LEU A 265 3.41 -16.39 -16.83
CA LEU A 265 2.23 -15.93 -17.57
C LEU A 265 2.06 -14.40 -17.62
N TYR A 266 3.05 -13.63 -17.13
CA TYR A 266 2.97 -12.17 -17.18
C TYR A 266 2.83 -11.64 -18.61
N ASN A 267 1.80 -10.84 -18.83
CA ASN A 267 1.51 -10.21 -20.12
C ASN A 267 1.69 -8.70 -20.04
N HIS A 268 2.69 -8.17 -20.73
CA HIS A 268 3.02 -6.74 -20.71
C HIS A 268 1.97 -5.83 -21.37
N ASN A 269 1.07 -6.37 -22.19
CA ASN A 269 0.02 -5.58 -22.84
C ASN A 269 -1.20 -5.42 -21.92
N SER A 270 -1.61 -6.49 -21.24
CA SER A 270 -2.77 -6.48 -20.34
C SER A 270 -2.41 -6.25 -18.88
N LEU A 271 -1.11 -6.25 -18.53
CA LEU A 271 -0.58 -6.22 -17.16
C LEU A 271 -1.17 -7.33 -16.27
N ASP A 272 -1.57 -8.43 -16.88
CA ASP A 272 -2.06 -9.60 -16.15
C ASP A 272 -0.89 -10.43 -15.62
N TYR A 273 -1.07 -11.08 -14.47
CA TYR A 273 0.00 -11.75 -13.71
C TYR A 273 1.20 -10.82 -13.41
N ASP A 274 0.93 -9.55 -13.07
CA ASP A 274 1.96 -8.54 -12.80
C ASP A 274 2.63 -8.68 -11.43
N ILE A 275 3.30 -9.82 -11.22
CA ILE A 275 4.00 -10.17 -9.99
C ILE A 275 5.41 -10.70 -10.28
N ALA A 276 6.35 -10.31 -9.43
CA ALA A 276 7.70 -10.84 -9.40
C ALA A 276 8.21 -11.03 -7.97
N LEU A 277 9.11 -11.99 -7.81
CA LEU A 277 9.86 -12.25 -6.59
C LEU A 277 11.35 -11.97 -6.85
N MET A 278 12.01 -11.38 -5.86
CA MET A 278 13.45 -11.14 -5.88
C MET A 278 14.08 -11.85 -4.69
N LYS A 279 15.02 -12.74 -4.98
CA LYS A 279 15.83 -13.41 -3.95
C LYS A 279 17.06 -12.58 -3.65
N LEU A 280 17.26 -12.19 -2.40
CA LEU A 280 18.41 -11.41 -1.97
C LEU A 280 19.65 -12.30 -1.84
N GLN A 281 20.84 -11.78 -2.18
CA GLN A 281 22.10 -12.54 -1.98
C GLN A 281 22.43 -12.71 -0.50
N VAL A 282 22.00 -11.77 0.35
CA VAL A 282 22.24 -11.79 1.79
C VAL A 282 20.90 -11.56 2.50
N PRO A 283 20.55 -12.38 3.51
CA PRO A 283 19.31 -12.18 4.27
C PRO A 283 19.31 -10.85 5.03
N LEU A 284 18.17 -10.16 5.01
CA LEU A 284 17.92 -8.97 5.82
C LEU A 284 18.02 -9.29 7.32
N ASN A 285 18.52 -8.31 8.06
CA ASN A 285 18.48 -8.32 9.51
C ASN A 285 17.18 -7.64 9.97
N PHE A 286 16.23 -8.46 10.42
CA PHE A 286 14.97 -7.93 10.94
C PHE A 286 15.22 -7.05 12.17
N SER A 287 14.47 -5.96 12.23
CA SER A 287 14.57 -4.92 13.26
C SER A 287 13.21 -4.26 13.44
N ALA A 288 13.13 -3.21 14.26
CA ALA A 288 11.91 -2.40 14.35
C ALA A 288 11.52 -1.75 13.01
N ALA A 289 12.49 -1.53 12.12
CA ALA A 289 12.27 -0.89 10.82
C ALA A 289 12.22 -1.85 9.63
N ILE A 290 12.55 -3.13 9.84
CA ILE A 290 12.60 -4.16 8.79
C ILE A 290 11.91 -5.43 9.28
N ARG A 291 10.75 -5.76 8.72
CA ARG A 291 9.99 -6.98 9.02
C ARG A 291 9.22 -7.43 7.79
N ALA A 292 8.86 -8.71 7.75
CA ALA A 292 8.00 -9.24 6.70
C ALA A 292 6.54 -8.79 6.88
N VAL A 293 5.81 -8.65 5.77
CA VAL A 293 4.35 -8.56 5.73
C VAL A 293 3.76 -9.97 5.60
N CYS A 294 2.58 -10.23 6.16
CA CYS A 294 1.93 -11.52 5.96
C CYS A 294 1.18 -11.54 4.63
N LEU A 295 1.00 -12.74 4.08
CA LEU A 295 0.16 -12.98 2.92
C LEU A 295 -1.31 -13.11 3.36
N PRO A 296 -2.29 -12.85 2.48
CA PRO A 296 -3.70 -13.04 2.80
C PRO A 296 -3.97 -14.53 3.08
N PRO A 297 -4.73 -14.87 4.13
CA PRO A 297 -5.09 -16.26 4.40
C PRO A 297 -6.08 -16.77 3.35
N SER A 298 -6.01 -18.06 3.03
CA SER A 298 -6.77 -18.65 1.91
C SER A 298 -8.29 -18.63 2.10
N HIS A 299 -8.81 -18.49 3.33
CA HIS A 299 -10.25 -18.65 3.65
C HIS A 299 -10.89 -17.36 4.19
N GLN A 300 -10.28 -16.20 3.93
CA GLN A 300 -10.84 -14.94 4.39
C GLN A 300 -11.27 -14.07 3.21
N ASP A 301 -12.54 -13.74 3.18
CA ASP A 301 -13.05 -12.72 2.29
C ASP A 301 -12.62 -11.33 2.79
N LEU A 302 -12.22 -10.47 1.85
CA LEU A 302 -12.14 -9.03 2.09
C LEU A 302 -13.24 -8.35 1.30
N LEU A 303 -14.11 -7.66 2.02
CA LEU A 303 -15.30 -7.03 1.48
C LEU A 303 -14.97 -5.66 0.87
N GLN A 304 -15.81 -5.23 -0.07
CA GLN A 304 -15.84 -3.84 -0.53
C GLN A 304 -15.85 -2.86 0.65
N GLY A 305 -15.11 -1.75 0.52
CA GLY A 305 -15.03 -0.72 1.56
C GLY A 305 -13.99 -0.97 2.65
N THR A 306 -13.38 -2.18 2.71
CA THR A 306 -12.27 -2.47 3.63
C THR A 306 -11.17 -1.43 3.45
N GLN A 307 -10.77 -0.80 4.55
CA GLN A 307 -9.76 0.25 4.56
C GLN A 307 -8.35 -0.36 4.55
N CYS A 308 -7.58 0.00 3.54
CA CYS A 308 -6.23 -0.50 3.32
C CYS A 308 -5.26 0.65 3.11
N TRP A 309 -3.98 0.40 3.37
CA TRP A 309 -2.91 1.38 3.22
C TRP A 309 -2.06 1.03 2.01
N VAL A 310 -1.79 2.05 1.20
CA VAL A 310 -0.72 2.01 0.19
C VAL A 310 0.41 2.93 0.65
N SER A 311 1.65 2.52 0.40
CA SER A 311 2.84 3.30 0.71
C SER A 311 3.86 3.23 -0.42
N GLY A 312 4.62 4.32 -0.59
CA GLY A 312 5.68 4.38 -1.60
C GLY A 312 6.31 5.77 -1.76
N TRP A 313 7.25 5.86 -2.71
CA TRP A 313 8.02 7.08 -3.03
C TRP A 313 7.60 7.70 -4.36
N GLY A 314 6.45 7.31 -4.90
CA GLY A 314 5.93 7.79 -6.16
C GLY A 314 5.66 9.29 -6.19
N TYR A 315 5.23 9.78 -7.35
CA TYR A 315 4.93 11.19 -7.54
C TYR A 315 3.72 11.60 -6.71
N THR A 316 3.83 12.74 -6.01
CA THR A 316 2.75 13.25 -5.15
C THR A 316 1.71 14.06 -5.91
N SER A 317 1.95 14.36 -7.18
CA SER A 317 1.02 15.07 -8.06
C SER A 317 1.28 14.72 -9.53
N PRO A 318 0.24 14.65 -10.38
CA PRO A 318 0.41 14.50 -11.83
C PRO A 318 1.37 15.56 -12.40
N GLY A 319 2.41 15.13 -13.11
CA GLY A 319 3.36 16.04 -13.78
C GLY A 319 4.54 16.55 -12.95
N GLN A 320 4.74 16.08 -11.70
CA GLN A 320 6.01 16.33 -11.00
C GLN A 320 7.18 15.69 -11.76
N ALA A 321 8.32 16.39 -11.81
CA ALA A 321 9.53 15.88 -12.49
C ALA A 321 10.34 14.89 -11.65
N GLN A 322 10.08 14.81 -10.32
CA GLN A 322 10.81 13.95 -9.40
C GLN A 322 9.87 13.27 -8.39
N ALA A 323 10.18 12.01 -8.08
CA ALA A 323 9.51 11.22 -7.06
C ALA A 323 9.67 11.84 -5.65
N ALA A 324 8.81 11.45 -4.71
CA ALA A 324 8.88 11.96 -3.34
C ALA A 324 10.23 11.64 -2.69
N GLY A 325 10.87 12.65 -2.10
CA GLY A 325 12.13 12.46 -1.35
C GLY A 325 11.96 11.61 -0.08
N THR A 326 10.73 11.51 0.42
CA THR A 326 10.33 10.82 1.64
C THR A 326 9.14 9.90 1.36
N LEU A 327 9.11 8.74 2.02
CA LEU A 327 8.05 7.74 1.94
C LEU A 327 6.71 8.36 2.33
N LYS A 328 5.69 8.12 1.50
CA LYS A 328 4.32 8.56 1.70
C LYS A 328 3.41 7.36 1.97
N GLU A 329 2.24 7.66 2.52
CA GLU A 329 1.18 6.70 2.76
C GLU A 329 -0.20 7.30 2.46
N ALA A 330 -1.12 6.44 2.03
CA ALA A 330 -2.50 6.79 1.76
C ALA A 330 -3.43 5.68 2.21
N LEU A 331 -4.56 6.08 2.81
CA LEU A 331 -5.65 5.19 3.21
C LEU A 331 -6.69 5.14 2.09
N VAL A 332 -6.90 3.97 1.52
CA VAL A 332 -7.80 3.73 0.38
C VAL A 332 -8.76 2.57 0.68
N PRO A 333 -10.06 2.69 0.34
CA PRO A 333 -10.98 1.57 0.44
C PRO A 333 -10.81 0.62 -0.75
N LEU A 334 -11.03 -0.68 -0.52
CA LEU A 334 -11.22 -1.64 -1.61
C LEU A 334 -12.53 -1.34 -2.37
N ILE A 335 -12.48 -1.49 -3.69
CA ILE A 335 -13.64 -1.34 -4.59
C ILE A 335 -14.04 -2.72 -5.13
N GLY A 336 -15.34 -3.02 -5.13
CA GLY A 336 -15.91 -4.23 -5.72
C GLY A 336 -15.46 -4.46 -7.17
N THR A 337 -15.06 -5.69 -7.50
CA THR A 337 -14.55 -6.02 -8.84
C THR A 337 -15.58 -5.71 -9.93
N ARG A 338 -16.87 -5.99 -9.69
CA ARG A 338 -17.93 -5.63 -10.66
C ARG A 338 -18.01 -4.14 -10.91
N ARG A 339 -17.91 -3.34 -9.85
CA ARG A 339 -17.96 -1.88 -9.95
C ARG A 339 -16.73 -1.35 -10.68
N CYS A 340 -15.54 -1.83 -10.32
CA CYS A 340 -14.32 -1.38 -10.96
C CYS A 340 -14.25 -1.79 -12.44
N ASN A 341 -14.82 -2.95 -12.79
CA ASN A 341 -14.89 -3.44 -14.16
C ASN A 341 -16.11 -2.93 -14.95
N SER A 342 -16.84 -1.95 -14.43
CA SER A 342 -18.05 -1.40 -15.04
C SER A 342 -17.72 -0.39 -16.14
N SER A 343 -18.72 -0.05 -16.95
CA SER A 343 -18.57 0.93 -18.05
C SER A 343 -18.23 2.35 -17.59
N CYS A 344 -18.42 2.67 -16.31
CA CYS A 344 -18.13 4.00 -15.76
C CYS A 344 -16.75 4.09 -15.09
N MET A 345 -16.03 2.97 -14.94
CA MET A 345 -14.64 2.92 -14.47
C MET A 345 -13.77 2.28 -15.58
N TYR A 346 -13.37 1.02 -15.43
CA TYR A 346 -12.57 0.29 -16.42
C TYR A 346 -13.43 -0.74 -17.17
N PRO A 347 -13.93 -0.44 -18.39
CA PRO A 347 -14.93 -1.23 -19.09
C PRO A 347 -14.42 -2.62 -19.55
N GLY A 348 -14.48 -3.62 -18.67
CA GLY A 348 -14.08 -4.99 -18.98
C GLY A 348 -12.56 -5.23 -19.00
N GLU A 349 -11.77 -4.27 -18.52
CA GLU A 349 -10.30 -4.34 -18.56
C GLU A 349 -9.71 -5.15 -17.40
N LEU A 350 -10.44 -5.30 -16.30
CA LEU A 350 -9.96 -6.04 -15.14
C LEU A 350 -10.03 -7.54 -15.36
N THR A 351 -8.96 -8.18 -14.92
CA THR A 351 -8.93 -9.63 -14.81
C THR A 351 -9.23 -10.11 -13.39
N ALA A 352 -9.51 -11.40 -13.21
CA ALA A 352 -9.72 -11.96 -11.87
C ALA A 352 -8.46 -11.89 -10.97
N ARG A 353 -7.26 -11.69 -11.54
CA ARG A 353 -6.00 -11.53 -10.78
C ARG A 353 -5.73 -10.07 -10.42
N MET A 354 -6.71 -9.18 -10.63
CA MET A 354 -6.62 -7.76 -10.31
C MET A 354 -7.67 -7.39 -9.26
N LEU A 355 -7.39 -6.34 -8.50
CA LEU A 355 -8.33 -5.69 -7.60
C LEU A 355 -8.17 -4.18 -7.68
N CYS A 356 -9.18 -3.43 -7.24
CA CYS A 356 -9.15 -1.98 -7.19
C CYS A 356 -9.19 -1.46 -5.76
N ALA A 357 -8.49 -0.36 -5.53
CA ALA A 357 -8.60 0.41 -4.30
C ALA A 357 -8.48 1.90 -4.59
N GLY A 358 -9.29 2.71 -3.93
CA GLY A 358 -9.31 4.16 -4.13
C GLY A 358 -10.69 4.75 -3.89
N TYR A 359 -10.81 6.06 -4.02
CA TYR A 359 -12.09 6.74 -3.89
C TYR A 359 -12.67 7.01 -5.29
N PRO A 360 -13.97 6.76 -5.53
CA PRO A 360 -14.60 7.08 -6.81
C PRO A 360 -14.46 8.56 -7.21
N ARG A 361 -14.36 9.46 -6.23
CA ARG A 361 -14.13 10.90 -6.45
C ARG A 361 -12.66 11.25 -6.77
N GLY A 362 -11.76 10.27 -6.79
CA GLY A 362 -10.32 10.47 -6.93
C GLY A 362 -9.68 11.04 -5.67
N GLN A 363 -8.76 12.01 -5.83
CA GLN A 363 -8.01 12.74 -4.80
C GLN A 363 -6.90 11.96 -4.08
N VAL A 364 -7.11 10.68 -3.81
CA VAL A 364 -6.14 9.83 -3.11
C VAL A 364 -5.95 8.53 -3.89
N ASP A 365 -4.72 8.28 -4.32
CA ASP A 365 -4.35 7.11 -5.12
C ASP A 365 -2.84 6.82 -5.03
N ALA A 366 -2.45 5.60 -5.43
CA ALA A 366 -1.06 5.31 -5.75
C ALA A 366 -0.69 5.99 -7.08
N CYS A 367 0.58 6.34 -7.26
CA CYS A 367 1.01 6.98 -8.49
C CYS A 367 2.29 6.34 -9.07
N GLN A 368 2.74 6.87 -10.20
CA GLN A 368 4.00 6.51 -10.84
C GLN A 368 5.14 6.47 -9.81
N GLY A 369 5.92 5.39 -9.79
CA GLY A 369 6.98 5.15 -8.79
C GLY A 369 6.53 4.39 -7.53
N ASP A 370 5.23 4.25 -7.27
CA ASP A 370 4.72 3.34 -6.24
C ASP A 370 4.56 1.90 -6.74
N SER A 371 4.64 1.69 -8.07
CA SER A 371 4.62 0.39 -8.73
C SER A 371 5.39 -0.69 -8.00
N GLY A 372 4.80 -1.87 -7.82
CA GLY A 372 5.39 -2.95 -7.04
C GLY A 372 5.29 -2.79 -5.52
N GLY A 373 4.88 -1.62 -5.03
CA GLY A 373 4.68 -1.33 -3.62
C GLY A 373 3.47 -2.05 -3.01
N PRO A 374 3.39 -2.07 -1.66
CA PRO A 374 2.34 -2.77 -0.93
C PRO A 374 0.98 -2.06 -0.99
N LEU A 375 -0.09 -2.84 -1.13
CA LEU A 375 -1.41 -2.53 -0.59
C LEU A 375 -1.69 -3.49 0.57
N VAL A 376 -1.75 -2.95 1.79
CA VAL A 376 -1.90 -3.74 3.02
C VAL A 376 -3.20 -3.42 3.76
N CYS A 377 -3.89 -4.46 4.22
CA CYS A 377 -5.09 -4.33 5.04
C CYS A 377 -4.87 -4.96 6.41
N TRP A 378 -5.54 -4.41 7.42
CA TRP A 378 -5.54 -4.97 8.77
C TRP A 378 -6.68 -5.96 8.90
N ASP A 379 -6.38 -7.21 9.27
CA ASP A 379 -7.39 -8.28 9.43
C ASP A 379 -8.00 -8.36 10.84
N GLY A 380 -7.67 -7.41 11.72
CA GLY A 380 -8.02 -7.43 13.15
C GLY A 380 -6.85 -7.86 14.04
N SER A 381 -5.88 -8.58 13.49
CA SER A 381 -4.73 -9.14 14.23
C SER A 381 -3.37 -8.81 13.61
N THR A 382 -3.31 -8.73 12.29
CA THR A 382 -2.07 -8.74 11.51
C THR A 382 -2.24 -7.96 10.21
N TRP A 383 -1.17 -7.31 9.75
CA TRP A 383 -1.13 -6.67 8.44
C TRP A 383 -0.89 -7.68 7.32
N ARG A 384 -1.77 -7.64 6.31
CA ARG A 384 -1.80 -8.57 5.18
C ARG A 384 -1.55 -7.83 3.87
N LEU A 385 -0.64 -8.33 3.03
CA LEU A 385 -0.38 -7.83 1.69
C LEU A 385 -1.43 -8.35 0.71
N VAL A 386 -2.50 -7.59 0.52
CA VAL A 386 -3.63 -8.02 -0.32
C VAL A 386 -3.40 -7.68 -1.79
N GLY A 387 -2.61 -6.63 -2.04
CA GLY A 387 -2.37 -6.11 -3.38
C GLY A 387 -0.94 -5.64 -3.60
N ILE A 388 -0.54 -5.62 -4.87
CA ILE A 388 0.72 -5.04 -5.35
C ILE A 388 0.36 -3.94 -6.35
N VAL A 389 0.87 -2.72 -6.16
CA VAL A 389 0.60 -1.59 -7.06
C VAL A 389 1.01 -1.97 -8.49
N SER A 390 0.08 -1.90 -9.44
CA SER A 390 0.31 -2.37 -10.82
C SER A 390 0.12 -1.24 -11.83
N TRP A 391 -1.09 -0.70 -11.98
CA TRP A 391 -1.39 0.35 -12.95
C TRP A 391 -2.60 1.20 -12.56
N GLY A 392 -2.86 2.25 -13.32
CA GLY A 392 -4.02 3.12 -13.19
C GLY A 392 -4.04 4.13 -14.35
N GLN A 393 -5.21 4.67 -14.66
CA GLN A 393 -5.32 5.79 -15.59
C GLN A 393 -5.14 7.11 -14.81
N GLY A 394 -4.02 7.79 -15.08
CA GLY A 394 -3.63 8.96 -14.30
C GLY A 394 -3.28 8.59 -12.86
N CYS A 395 -3.37 9.58 -11.96
CA CYS A 395 -3.25 9.35 -10.53
C CYS A 395 -4.31 10.18 -9.82
N ALA A 396 -5.11 9.55 -8.96
CA ALA A 396 -6.15 10.22 -8.18
C ALA A 396 -7.22 10.92 -9.05
N GLU A 397 -7.43 10.40 -10.26
CA GLU A 397 -8.48 10.86 -11.17
C GLU A 397 -9.84 10.29 -10.76
N PRO A 398 -10.93 11.06 -10.84
CA PRO A 398 -12.27 10.56 -10.59
C PRO A 398 -12.61 9.36 -11.49
N ASN A 399 -13.25 8.34 -10.91
CA ASN A 399 -13.61 7.06 -11.54
C ASN A 399 -12.45 6.23 -12.12
N HIS A 400 -11.20 6.63 -11.89
CA HIS A 400 -10.00 5.88 -12.28
C HIS A 400 -9.18 5.48 -11.04
N PRO A 401 -9.68 4.55 -10.21
CA PRO A 401 -8.94 4.11 -9.04
C PRO A 401 -7.68 3.32 -9.45
N GLY A 402 -6.71 3.23 -8.55
CA GLY A 402 -5.56 2.36 -8.73
C GLY A 402 -5.95 0.89 -8.84
N VAL A 403 -5.28 0.18 -9.77
CA VAL A 403 -5.41 -1.25 -10.00
C VAL A 403 -4.16 -1.96 -9.47
N TYR A 404 -4.41 -3.02 -8.71
CA TYR A 404 -3.40 -3.79 -8.01
C TYR A 404 -3.48 -5.25 -8.42
N THR A 405 -2.36 -5.95 -8.42
CA THR A 405 -2.36 -7.42 -8.51
C THR A 405 -3.00 -8.00 -7.26
N ASN A 406 -4.00 -8.88 -7.42
CA ASN A 406 -4.66 -9.59 -6.33
C ASN A 406 -3.77 -10.74 -5.84
N VAL A 407 -3.10 -10.53 -4.70
CA VAL A 407 -2.11 -11.49 -4.15
C VAL A 407 -2.74 -12.83 -3.83
N ALA A 408 -3.99 -12.86 -3.35
CA ALA A 408 -4.69 -14.09 -3.00
C ALA A 408 -4.80 -15.07 -4.18
N GLN A 409 -4.96 -14.54 -5.40
CA GLN A 409 -5.09 -15.34 -6.61
C GLN A 409 -3.76 -15.95 -7.09
N LEU A 410 -2.64 -15.51 -6.53
CA LEU A 410 -1.28 -15.89 -6.95
C LEU A 410 -0.49 -16.56 -5.82
N LEU A 411 -1.13 -16.86 -4.67
CA LEU A 411 -0.52 -17.57 -3.55
C LEU A 411 0.15 -18.89 -3.95
N PRO A 412 -0.46 -19.78 -4.77
CA PRO A 412 0.20 -21.03 -5.15
C PRO A 412 1.55 -20.82 -5.82
N TRP A 413 1.66 -19.79 -6.69
CA TRP A 413 2.92 -19.45 -7.34
C TRP A 413 3.93 -18.85 -6.35
N ILE A 414 3.49 -18.00 -5.42
CA ILE A 414 4.37 -17.43 -4.39
C ILE A 414 4.97 -18.55 -3.54
N TYR A 415 4.16 -19.49 -3.05
CA TYR A 415 4.64 -20.61 -2.25
C TYR A 415 5.59 -21.50 -3.05
N GLN A 416 5.22 -21.87 -4.29
CA GLN A 416 6.06 -22.70 -5.15
C GLN A 416 7.46 -22.12 -5.38
N VAL A 417 7.59 -20.80 -5.52
CA VAL A 417 8.89 -20.14 -5.79
C VAL A 417 9.70 -19.92 -4.52
N THR A 418 9.04 -19.77 -3.36
CA THR A 418 9.70 -19.40 -2.10
C THR A 418 10.01 -20.57 -1.16
N GLU A 419 9.43 -21.75 -1.42
CA GLU A 419 9.90 -23.04 -0.88
C GLU A 419 11.33 -23.35 -1.35
#